data_AF-A0A255ZSL9-F1
#
_entry.id   AF-A0A255ZSL9-F1
#
_cell.length_a   1.000
_cell.length_b   1.000
_cell.length_c   1.000
_cell.angle_alpha   90.00
_cell.angle_beta   90.00
_cell.angle_gamma   90.00
#
_symmetry.space_group_name_H-M   'P 1'
#
loop_
_entity.id
_entity.type
_entity.pdbx_description
1 polymer ?
#
loop_
_entity_poly.entity_id
_entity_poly.type
_entity_poly.pdbx_seq_one_letter_code
_entity_poly.pdbx_strand_id
1 'polypeptide(L)'
;MSCSESDDNSSGSNSQLVNEVKTLMASGNWRVSNYFDDVNETSNYQNFVFRFNPAVNSVSVTGGNITASGTFSVVDSASNDDSISLDADFNLNFSLPAPASLIELSDDWDILSYNNNEVNLIDVSGGNGGTDLLTFTRIP
;
A
#
# COMPACT_ATOMS: atom_id res chain seq x y z
N MET A 1 8.41 34.21 30.55
CA MET A 1 9.23 34.53 29.36
C MET A 1 9.68 33.18 28.81
N SER A 2 8.80 32.41 28.15
CA SER A 2 8.45 32.47 26.71
C SER A 2 9.69 32.36 25.84
N CYS A 3 10.00 31.13 25.42
CA CYS A 3 10.82 30.88 24.25
C CYS A 3 9.86 30.89 23.06
N SER A 4 10.13 31.79 22.14
CA SER A 4 9.38 32.04 20.91
C SER A 4 9.45 30.84 19.98
N GLU A 5 8.26 30.38 19.59
CA GLU A 5 8.02 29.60 18.39
C GLU A 5 8.51 30.40 17.17
N SER A 6 9.31 29.77 16.33
CA SER A 6 9.54 30.21 14.96
C SER A 6 9.68 28.96 14.12
N ASP A 7 8.56 28.64 13.49
CA ASP A 7 8.40 27.79 12.32
C ASP A 7 9.51 28.10 11.30
N ASP A 8 10.19 27.07 10.77
CA ASP A 8 10.15 26.86 9.32
C ASP A 8 10.69 25.48 8.87
N ASN A 9 9.99 24.99 7.86
CA ASN A 9 10.33 23.96 6.89
C ASN A 9 10.03 22.48 7.20
N SER A 10 8.85 22.08 6.74
CA SER A 10 8.43 20.72 6.38
C SER A 10 9.43 20.08 5.42
N SER A 11 10.48 19.47 5.98
CA SER A 11 11.16 18.34 5.37
C SER A 11 10.67 17.12 6.12
N GLY A 12 9.42 16.70 5.84
CA GLY A 12 8.95 15.40 6.28
C GLY A 12 9.88 14.37 5.66
N SER A 13 10.88 13.92 6.42
CA SER A 13 11.81 12.89 5.96
C SER A 13 10.98 11.71 5.45
N ASN A 14 11.38 11.08 4.35
CA ASN A 14 10.71 9.88 3.82
C ASN A 14 10.49 8.81 4.92
N SER A 15 11.39 8.75 5.91
CA SER A 15 11.22 7.95 7.12
C SER A 15 9.94 8.23 7.92
N GLN A 16 9.51 9.50 8.01
CA GLN A 16 8.24 9.89 8.65
C GLN A 16 7.06 9.37 7.84
N LEU A 17 7.04 9.56 6.52
CA LEU A 17 5.98 9.07 5.64
C LEU A 17 5.84 7.54 5.73
N VAL A 18 6.96 6.82 5.65
CA VAL A 18 7.01 5.37 5.82
C VAL A 18 6.37 4.94 7.14
N ASN A 19 6.68 5.65 8.24
CA ASN A 19 6.11 5.36 9.55
C ASN A 19 4.61 5.69 9.64
N GLU A 20 4.17 6.78 9.02
CA GLU A 20 2.76 7.17 8.95
C GLU A 20 1.93 6.12 8.19
N VAL A 21 2.36 5.71 7.00
CA VAL A 21 1.67 4.68 6.20
C VAL A 21 1.64 3.35 6.94
N LYS A 22 2.76 2.92 7.56
CA LYS A 22 2.77 1.70 8.39
C LYS A 22 1.75 1.79 9.52
N THR A 23 1.71 2.91 10.25
CA THR A 23 0.78 3.12 11.36
C THR A 23 -0.67 3.12 10.88
N LEU A 24 -0.94 3.76 9.74
CA LEU A 24 -2.24 3.77 9.08
C LEU A 24 -2.68 2.35 8.73
N MET A 25 -1.85 1.58 8.03
CA MET A 25 -2.18 0.22 7.59
C MET A 25 -2.41 -0.73 8.77
N ALA A 26 -1.72 -0.54 9.89
CA ALA A 26 -1.93 -1.31 11.12
C ALA A 26 -3.22 -0.94 11.88
N SER A 27 -3.80 0.23 11.61
CA SER A 27 -4.91 0.79 12.42
C SER A 27 -6.27 0.14 12.16
N GLY A 28 -6.40 -0.74 11.15
CA GLY A 28 -7.70 -1.29 10.78
C GLY A 28 -7.64 -2.46 9.81
N ASN A 29 -8.84 -2.88 9.42
CA ASN A 29 -9.05 -3.84 8.34
C ASN A 29 -9.25 -3.07 7.03
N TRP A 30 -8.76 -3.63 5.94
CA TRP A 30 -8.78 -3.02 4.62
C TRP A 30 -9.47 -3.94 3.61
N ARG A 31 -10.04 -3.35 2.57
CA ARG A 31 -10.54 -4.07 1.39
C ARG A 31 -10.00 -3.41 0.14
N VAL A 32 -9.84 -4.19 -0.92
CA VAL A 32 -9.55 -3.62 -2.25
C VAL A 32 -10.84 -2.97 -2.76
N SER A 33 -10.76 -1.67 -3.08
CA SER A 33 -11.85 -0.90 -3.67
C SER A 33 -11.64 -0.60 -5.15
N ASN A 34 -10.41 -0.72 -5.63
CA ASN A 34 -10.05 -0.69 -7.04
C ASN A 34 -8.84 -1.59 -7.28
N TYR A 35 -8.90 -2.40 -8.34
CA TYR A 35 -7.75 -3.05 -8.94
C TYR A 35 -7.91 -3.02 -10.46
N PHE A 36 -6.92 -2.43 -11.14
CA PHE A 36 -6.87 -2.29 -12.59
C PHE A 36 -5.49 -2.75 -13.06
N ASP A 37 -5.46 -3.78 -13.89
CA ASP A 37 -4.29 -4.35 -14.57
C ASP A 37 -4.72 -4.61 -16.02
N ASP A 38 -4.42 -3.66 -16.91
CA ASP A 38 -4.93 -3.52 -18.29
C ASP A 38 -6.47 -3.45 -18.45
N VAL A 39 -7.21 -4.08 -17.54
CA VAL A 39 -8.65 -4.20 -17.42
C VAL A 39 -9.05 -4.10 -15.95
N ASN A 40 -10.32 -3.76 -15.68
CA ASN A 40 -10.81 -3.69 -14.31
C ASN A 40 -11.12 -5.09 -13.76
N GLU A 41 -10.40 -5.49 -12.72
CA GLU A 41 -10.52 -6.79 -12.08
C GLU A 41 -10.94 -6.69 -10.60
N THR A 42 -11.38 -5.51 -10.15
CA THR A 42 -11.80 -5.22 -8.77
C THR A 42 -12.80 -6.24 -8.21
N SER A 43 -13.64 -6.83 -9.07
CA SER A 43 -14.62 -7.86 -8.65
C SER A 43 -13.99 -9.10 -8.03
N ASN A 44 -12.74 -9.42 -8.35
CA ASN A 44 -12.02 -10.59 -7.83
C ASN A 44 -11.75 -10.48 -6.32
N TYR A 45 -11.84 -9.26 -5.75
CA TYR A 45 -11.40 -8.97 -4.38
C TYR A 45 -12.53 -8.58 -3.42
N GLN A 46 -13.79 -8.52 -3.87
CA GLN A 46 -14.91 -7.98 -3.08
C GLN A 46 -15.15 -8.65 -1.72
N ASN A 47 -14.75 -9.92 -1.59
CA ASN A 47 -14.96 -10.71 -0.38
C ASN A 47 -13.74 -10.79 0.54
N PHE A 48 -12.60 -10.19 0.16
CA PHE A 48 -11.37 -10.27 0.94
C PHE A 48 -11.22 -9.10 1.92
N VAL A 49 -10.75 -9.44 3.11
CA VAL A 49 -10.39 -8.51 4.18
C VAL A 49 -8.91 -8.67 4.47
N PHE A 50 -8.18 -7.57 4.31
CA PHE A 50 -6.74 -7.48 4.50
C PHE A 50 -6.44 -6.89 5.88
N ARG A 51 -5.46 -7.50 6.57
CA ARG A 51 -5.00 -7.11 7.89
C ARG A 51 -3.48 -7.06 7.90
N PHE A 52 -2.94 -5.85 7.90
CA PHE A 52 -1.50 -5.60 7.84
C PHE A 52 -0.90 -5.56 9.25
N ASN A 53 0.28 -6.15 9.40
CA ASN A 53 1.07 -6.12 10.62
C ASN A 53 2.51 -5.70 10.30
N PRO A 54 2.79 -4.38 10.32
CA PRO A 54 4.12 -3.84 10.05
C PRO A 54 5.17 -4.26 11.06
N ALA A 55 4.80 -4.68 12.27
CA ALA A 55 5.77 -5.09 13.29
C ALA A 55 6.51 -6.39 12.93
N VAL A 56 5.90 -7.23 12.09
CA VAL A 56 6.47 -8.49 11.61
C VAL A 56 6.47 -8.58 10.08
N ASN A 57 6.23 -7.46 9.39
CA ASN A 57 6.17 -7.36 7.93
C ASN A 57 5.23 -8.39 7.27
N SER A 58 4.03 -8.58 7.83
CA SER A 58 3.06 -9.56 7.32
C SER A 58 1.71 -8.94 6.98
N VAL A 59 0.99 -9.62 6.10
CA VAL A 59 -0.42 -9.36 5.81
C VAL A 59 -1.19 -10.67 5.91
N SER A 60 -2.37 -10.61 6.53
CA SER A 60 -3.31 -11.73 6.55
C SER A 60 -4.58 -11.34 5.79
N VAL A 61 -5.11 -12.30 5.03
CA VAL A 61 -6.29 -12.11 4.20
C VAL A 61 -7.32 -13.17 4.56
N THR A 62 -8.55 -12.73 4.83
CA THR A 62 -9.68 -13.63 5.09
C THR A 62 -10.86 -13.26 4.20
N GLY A 63 -11.60 -14.25 3.71
CA GLY A 63 -12.73 -13.99 2.81
C GLY A 63 -13.05 -15.15 1.89
N GLY A 64 -14.32 -15.34 1.52
CA GLY A 64 -14.71 -16.35 0.52
C GLY A 64 -14.33 -17.80 0.90
N ASN A 65 -14.35 -18.14 2.20
CA ASN A 65 -13.87 -19.42 2.77
C ASN A 65 -12.35 -19.64 2.66
N ILE A 66 -11.58 -18.60 2.36
CA ILE A 66 -10.13 -18.64 2.21
C ILE A 66 -9.49 -17.87 3.36
N THR A 67 -8.38 -18.42 3.86
CA THR A 67 -7.44 -17.74 4.74
C THR A 67 -6.07 -17.83 4.07
N ALA A 68 -5.47 -16.69 3.76
CA ALA A 68 -4.14 -16.60 3.17
C ALA A 68 -3.26 -15.65 3.97
N SER A 69 -1.95 -15.77 3.78
CA SER A 69 -0.95 -14.90 4.38
C SER A 69 0.09 -14.52 3.35
N GLY A 70 0.57 -13.28 3.44
CA GLY A 70 1.65 -12.75 2.63
C GLY A 70 2.62 -11.92 3.48
N THR A 71 3.60 -11.34 2.82
CA THR A 71 4.50 -10.35 3.39
C THR A 71 4.16 -8.97 2.87
N PHE A 72 4.45 -7.96 3.69
CA PHE A 72 4.26 -6.57 3.33
C PHE A 72 5.36 -5.72 3.96
N SER A 73 5.88 -4.74 3.23
CA SER A 73 6.73 -3.69 3.79
C SER A 73 6.54 -2.35 3.09
N VAL A 74 6.60 -1.27 3.87
CA VAL A 74 6.84 0.09 3.32
C VAL A 74 8.29 0.45 3.54
N VAL A 75 8.97 0.86 2.48
CA VAL A 75 10.37 1.30 2.52
C VAL A 75 10.50 2.67 1.88
N ASP A 76 11.53 3.40 2.28
CA ASP A 76 11.90 4.66 1.66
C ASP A 76 12.47 4.37 0.26
N SER A 77 11.86 4.95 -0.77
CA SER A 77 12.40 4.87 -2.12
C SER A 77 13.51 5.91 -2.21
N ALA A 78 14.77 5.47 -2.22
CA ALA A 78 15.94 6.35 -2.25
C ALA A 78 16.10 7.15 -3.57
N SER A 79 15.06 7.21 -4.39
CA SER A 79 14.98 7.98 -5.62
C SER A 79 14.68 9.44 -5.29
N ASN A 80 15.63 10.32 -5.60
CA ASN A 80 15.35 11.76 -5.74
C ASN A 80 14.57 12.04 -7.05
N ASP A 81 13.64 11.15 -7.42
CA ASP A 81 12.89 11.26 -8.66
C ASP A 81 11.65 12.11 -8.40
N ASP A 82 11.44 13.14 -9.21
CA ASP A 82 10.25 14.01 -9.20
C ASP A 82 9.01 13.24 -9.72
N SER A 83 8.83 12.00 -9.27
CA SER A 83 7.78 11.07 -9.66
C SER A 83 6.40 11.61 -9.29
N ILE A 84 5.37 11.05 -9.94
CA ILE A 84 3.96 11.27 -9.58
C ILE A 84 3.65 10.59 -8.23
N SER A 85 4.47 9.64 -7.78
CA SER A 85 4.37 8.94 -6.49
C SER A 85 5.07 9.70 -5.35
N LEU A 86 4.72 9.33 -4.13
CA LEU A 86 5.46 9.70 -2.93
C LEU A 86 6.73 8.89 -2.84
N ASP A 87 7.78 9.42 -2.22
CA ASP A 87 9.07 8.75 -2.05
C ASP A 87 9.04 7.57 -1.04
N ALA A 88 8.15 6.60 -1.26
CA ALA A 88 8.09 5.35 -0.53
C ALA A 88 7.41 4.22 -1.33
N ASP A 89 8.02 3.03 -1.28
CA ASP A 89 7.54 1.83 -1.94
C ASP A 89 6.69 0.98 -0.99
N PHE A 90 5.55 0.51 -1.47
CA PHE A 90 4.65 -0.45 -0.85
C PHE A 90 4.88 -1.84 -1.47
N ASN A 91 5.70 -2.65 -0.82
CA ASN A 91 6.00 -4.00 -1.28
C ASN A 91 4.95 -4.98 -0.74
N LEU A 92 4.30 -5.71 -1.63
CA LEU A 92 3.31 -6.72 -1.28
C LEU A 92 3.69 -8.05 -1.93
N ASN A 93 3.59 -9.15 -1.19
CA ASN A 93 3.91 -10.47 -1.75
C ASN A 93 3.04 -11.56 -1.15
N PHE A 94 2.36 -12.29 -2.02
CA PHE A 94 1.65 -13.51 -1.71
C PHE A 94 2.27 -14.69 -2.45
N SER A 95 2.30 -15.84 -1.77
CA SER A 95 2.79 -17.09 -2.33
C SER A 95 1.81 -18.23 -2.04
N LEU A 96 1.99 -19.36 -2.71
CA LEU A 96 1.17 -20.55 -2.45
C LEU A 96 1.20 -20.90 -0.95
N PRO A 97 0.06 -21.22 -0.34
CA PRO A 97 -1.20 -21.66 -0.96
C PRO A 97 -2.24 -20.53 -1.24
N ALA A 98 -1.83 -19.27 -1.33
CA ALA A 98 -2.75 -18.19 -1.70
C ALA A 98 -3.38 -18.41 -3.10
N PRO A 99 -4.63 -17.96 -3.34
CA PRO A 99 -5.26 -17.97 -4.66
C PRO A 99 -4.48 -17.11 -5.67
N ALA A 100 -4.59 -17.45 -6.96
CA ALA A 100 -3.94 -16.71 -8.05
C ALA A 100 -4.23 -15.21 -8.00
N SER A 101 -5.48 -14.81 -7.71
CA SER A 101 -5.84 -13.41 -7.57
C SER A 101 -5.07 -12.68 -6.46
N LEU A 102 -4.74 -13.33 -5.34
CA LEU A 102 -3.89 -12.68 -4.34
C LEU A 102 -2.44 -12.62 -4.79
N ILE A 103 -1.97 -13.60 -5.56
CA ILE A 103 -0.62 -13.59 -6.12
C ILE A 103 -0.47 -12.44 -7.12
N GLU A 104 -1.49 -12.13 -7.91
CA GLU A 104 -1.53 -10.98 -8.85
C GLU A 104 -1.36 -9.62 -8.17
N LEU A 105 -1.70 -9.47 -6.88
CA LEU A 105 -1.42 -8.24 -6.12
C LEU A 105 0.06 -8.10 -5.70
N SER A 106 0.90 -9.09 -5.96
CA SER A 106 2.28 -9.11 -5.48
C SER A 106 3.16 -8.25 -6.36
N ASP A 107 3.57 -7.09 -5.85
CA ASP A 107 4.43 -6.15 -6.56
C ASP A 107 5.19 -5.20 -5.63
N ASP A 108 6.13 -4.43 -6.18
CA ASP A 108 6.81 -3.29 -5.53
C ASP A 108 6.13 -1.95 -5.84
N TRP A 109 4.84 -1.86 -5.51
CA TRP A 109 4.00 -0.69 -5.77
C TRP A 109 4.57 0.64 -5.27
N ASP A 110 4.42 1.69 -6.06
CA ASP A 110 4.59 3.09 -5.68
C ASP A 110 3.38 3.61 -4.88
N ILE A 111 3.60 4.37 -3.80
CA ILE A 111 2.50 5.02 -3.07
C ILE A 111 2.12 6.32 -3.76
N LEU A 112 0.97 6.35 -4.43
CA LEU A 112 0.45 7.55 -5.09
C LEU A 112 -0.15 8.55 -4.09
N SER A 113 -0.97 8.08 -3.15
CA SER A 113 -1.55 8.92 -2.09
C SER A 113 -2.10 8.09 -0.94
N TYR A 114 -2.24 8.68 0.24
CA TYR A 114 -2.90 8.07 1.38
C TYR A 114 -3.68 9.09 2.22
N ASN A 115 -4.71 8.60 2.90
CA ASN A 115 -5.42 9.30 3.96
C ASN A 115 -5.96 8.28 4.99
N ASN A 116 -6.66 8.74 6.02
CA ASN A 116 -7.16 7.89 7.11
C ASN A 116 -8.06 6.70 6.69
N ASN A 117 -8.62 6.75 5.48
CA ASN A 117 -9.56 5.77 4.96
C ASN A 117 -9.12 5.11 3.66
N GLU A 118 -8.05 5.57 3.01
CA GLU A 118 -7.69 5.13 1.67
C GLU A 118 -6.18 5.17 1.44
N VAL A 119 -5.66 4.18 0.73
CA VAL A 119 -4.29 4.12 0.22
C VAL A 119 -4.36 3.78 -1.25
N ASN A 120 -3.83 4.65 -2.09
CA ASN A 120 -3.75 4.49 -3.54
C ASN A 120 -2.32 4.16 -3.93
N LEU A 121 -2.18 3.09 -4.68
CA LEU A 121 -0.93 2.52 -5.14
C LEU A 121 -0.93 2.47 -6.68
N ILE A 122 0.24 2.62 -7.26
CA ILE A 122 0.47 2.58 -8.71
C ILE A 122 1.69 1.71 -9.00
N ASP A 123 1.68 0.97 -10.10
CA ASP A 123 2.90 0.42 -10.69
C ASP A 123 2.99 0.90 -12.15
N VAL A 124 4.17 1.37 -12.54
CA VAL A 124 4.45 1.84 -13.90
C VAL A 124 5.58 1.00 -14.48
N SER A 125 5.20 -0.10 -15.11
CA SER A 125 6.16 -0.99 -15.76
C SER A 125 6.83 -0.32 -16.97
N GLY A 126 8.16 -0.32 -16.98
CA GLY A 126 8.95 0.28 -18.07
C GLY A 126 8.80 -0.45 -19.42
N GLY A 127 9.05 0.27 -20.53
CA GLY A 127 9.26 -0.37 -21.85
C GLY A 127 7.99 -0.83 -22.59
N ASN A 128 6.95 0.01 -22.61
CA ASN A 128 5.58 -0.27 -23.11
C ASN A 128 4.69 -1.09 -22.15
N GLY A 129 5.08 -1.23 -20.88
CA GLY A 129 4.22 -1.77 -19.84
C GLY A 129 3.02 -0.88 -19.56
N GLY A 130 1.92 -1.50 -19.10
CA GLY A 130 0.72 -0.82 -18.67
C GLY A 130 0.94 0.01 -17.40
N THR A 131 -0.13 0.56 -16.88
CA THR A 131 -0.14 1.21 -15.56
C THR A 131 -1.16 0.51 -14.72
N ASP A 132 -0.71 -0.03 -13.60
CA ASP A 132 -1.56 -0.79 -12.71
C ASP A 132 -1.94 0.11 -11.53
N LEU A 133 -3.18 -0.05 -11.06
CA LEU A 133 -3.71 0.74 -9.96
C LEU A 133 -4.34 -0.17 -8.91
N LEU A 134 -3.92 0.02 -7.66
CA LEU A 134 -4.45 -0.70 -6.52
C LEU A 134 -4.88 0.28 -5.43
N THR A 135 -6.16 0.25 -5.07
CA THR A 135 -6.70 1.07 -3.97
C THR A 135 -7.18 0.19 -2.84
N PHE A 136 -6.66 0.43 -1.64
CA PHE A 136 -7.21 -0.09 -0.40
C PHE A 136 -8.09 0.95 0.28
N THR A 137 -9.30 0.57 0.66
CA THR A 137 -10.17 1.39 1.51
C THR A 137 -10.39 0.72 2.86
N ARG A 138 -10.34 1.52 3.92
CA ARG A 138 -10.56 1.05 5.29
C ARG A 138 -12.01 0.57 5.45
N ILE A 139 -12.16 -0.53 6.16
CA ILE A 139 -13.48 -1.02 6.60
C ILE A 139 -13.86 -0.23 7.86
N PRO A 140 -15.01 0.49 7.85
CA PRO A 140 -15.49 1.23 9.01
C PRO A 140 -15.72 0.37 10.25
#